data_AF-A0A7T8JY84-F1
#
_entry.id   AF-A0A7T8JY84-F1
#
_cell.length_a   1.000
_cell.length_b   1.000
_cell.length_c   1.000
_cell.angle_alpha   90.00
_cell.angle_beta   90.00
_cell.angle_gamma   90.00
#
_symmetry.space_group_name_H-M   'P 1'
#
loop_
_entity.id
_entity.type
_entity.pdbx_description
1 polymer ?
#
loop_
_entity_poly.entity_id
_entity_poly.type
_entity_poly.pdbx_seq_one_letter_code
_entity_poly.pdbx_strand_id
1 'polypeptide(L)'
;MQTLGRTTGIDSFILGPEETQQLCPLLHVDDIYGCLYSPNDGTIDPSGLCQALSRYCTSHGIKVFEETPVMNILTEDIGHNETLIPGVQTSEGVIRTENVVNCTGGWANYISQMVGIQTPLVVMKHAYVTTDRIEGIQNYPNIRDHDLSIYLKLQGDSLHIGGYENNPIILDELTKDFAFGLYDLDWDVFGVHLENSIKRMPSLEMAGIKSTVCGPESFTPDHKPLMGEDPRVRGYFHGNGFNSAGMML
;
A
#
# COMPACT_ATOMS: atom_id res chain seq x y z
N MET A 1 8.28 15.64 12.48
CA MET A 1 7.70 14.31 12.76
C MET A 1 7.77 13.92 14.24
N GLN A 2 8.89 14.08 14.96
CA GLN A 2 8.97 13.74 16.40
C GLN A 2 7.88 14.40 17.27
N THR A 3 7.59 15.70 17.06
CA THR A 3 6.52 16.40 17.79
C THR A 3 5.16 15.75 17.58
N LEU A 4 4.86 15.31 16.35
CA LEU A 4 3.61 14.62 16.03
C LEU A 4 3.52 13.30 16.80
N GLY A 5 4.59 12.48 16.74
CA GLY A 5 4.67 11.23 17.49
C GLY A 5 4.44 11.45 18.99
N ARG A 6 5.09 12.45 19.58
CA ARG A 6 4.90 12.79 20.99
C ARG A 6 3.47 13.20 21.33
N THR A 7 2.81 13.98 20.46
CA THR A 7 1.40 14.36 20.68
C THR A 7 0.42 13.19 20.53
N THR A 8 0.78 12.16 19.77
CA THR A 8 -0.04 10.97 19.54
C THR A 8 0.36 9.78 20.43
N GLY A 9 1.30 9.96 21.35
CA GLY A 9 1.78 8.89 22.24
C GLY A 9 2.65 7.83 21.56
N ILE A 10 3.26 8.16 20.42
CA ILE A 10 4.20 7.31 19.68
C ILE A 10 5.63 7.67 20.08
N ASP A 11 6.34 6.71 20.66
CA ASP A 11 7.75 6.86 21.02
C ASP A 11 8.59 7.09 19.76
N SER A 12 9.34 8.19 19.75
CA SER A 12 10.26 8.54 18.68
C SER A 12 11.43 9.38 19.16
N PHE A 13 12.61 9.09 18.63
CA PHE A 13 13.89 9.64 19.05
C PHE A 13 14.60 10.26 17.84
N ILE A 14 15.14 11.46 18.00
CA ILE A 14 16.07 12.02 17.01
C ILE A 14 17.44 11.48 17.35
N LEU A 15 18.07 10.81 16.39
CA LEU A 15 19.43 10.28 16.53
C LEU A 15 20.39 11.08 15.65
N GLY A 16 21.59 11.32 16.16
CA GLY A 16 22.70 11.81 15.34
C GLY A 16 23.27 10.71 14.42
N PRO A 17 24.22 11.05 13.53
CA PRO A 17 24.84 10.08 12.62
C PRO A 17 25.51 8.91 13.35
N GLU A 18 26.26 9.18 14.43
CA GLU A 18 26.95 8.14 15.22
C GLU A 18 25.97 7.15 15.86
N GLU A 19 24.92 7.66 16.51
CA GLU A 19 23.86 6.83 17.12
C GLU A 19 23.10 6.02 16.05
N THR A 20 22.87 6.62 14.88
CA THR A 20 22.25 5.94 13.73
C THR A 20 23.11 4.78 13.24
N GLN A 21 24.43 4.98 13.13
CA GLN A 21 25.36 3.93 12.72
C GLN A 21 25.54 2.86 13.80
N GLN A 22 25.44 3.19 15.09
CA GLN A 22 25.41 2.18 16.14
C GLN A 22 24.18 1.26 16.02
N LEU A 23 23.02 1.82 15.66
CA LEU A 23 21.79 1.07 15.43
C LEU A 23 21.85 0.25 14.13
N CYS A 24 22.38 0.84 13.05
CA CYS A 24 22.49 0.23 11.74
C CYS A 24 23.94 0.32 11.19
N PRO A 25 24.87 -0.55 11.65
CA PRO A 25 26.31 -0.45 11.33
C PRO A 25 26.71 -0.44 9.85
N LEU A 26 25.88 -1.00 8.96
CA LEU A 26 26.12 -1.06 7.52
C LEU A 26 25.64 0.19 6.79
N LEU A 27 24.95 1.11 7.47
CA LEU A 27 24.58 2.38 6.86
C LEU A 27 25.79 3.31 6.75
N HIS A 28 25.92 3.90 5.57
CA HIS A 28 26.72 5.09 5.37
C HIS A 28 25.95 6.27 5.94
N VAL A 29 26.55 6.99 6.90
CA VAL A 29 25.89 8.10 7.64
C VAL A 29 26.61 9.43 7.51
N ASP A 30 27.73 9.48 6.79
CA ASP A 30 28.58 10.68 6.70
C ASP A 30 27.87 11.85 5.99
N ASP A 31 26.82 11.55 5.22
CA ASP A 31 26.04 12.51 4.44
C ASP A 31 24.66 12.86 5.04
N ILE A 32 24.36 12.41 6.27
CA ILE A 32 23.10 12.76 6.96
C ILE A 32 23.33 13.66 8.16
N TYR A 33 22.35 14.52 8.44
CA TYR A 33 22.33 15.32 9.68
C TYR A 33 21.85 14.54 10.90
N GLY A 34 21.02 13.51 10.68
CA GLY A 34 20.43 12.67 11.71
C GLY A 34 19.22 11.91 11.18
N CYS A 35 18.61 11.09 12.02
CA CYS A 35 17.42 10.33 11.68
C CYS A 35 16.32 10.44 12.75
N LEU A 36 15.09 10.08 12.38
CA LEU A 36 14.01 9.84 13.31
C LEU A 36 13.83 8.34 13.48
N TYR A 37 14.01 7.85 14.70
CA TYR A 37 13.86 6.44 15.04
C TYR A 37 12.59 6.23 15.85
N SER A 38 11.71 5.31 15.40
CA SER A 38 10.58 4.81 16.19
C SER A 38 10.76 3.31 16.45
N PRO A 39 11.00 2.88 17.70
CA PRO A 39 11.31 1.49 18.02
C PRO A 39 10.11 0.54 17.89
N ASN A 40 8.89 1.09 17.88
CA ASN A 40 7.65 0.30 17.83
C ASN A 40 7.12 0.13 16.40
N ASP A 41 7.73 0.81 15.42
CA ASP A 41 7.43 0.59 14.02
C ASP A 41 7.95 -0.78 13.57
N GLY A 42 7.35 -1.33 12.52
CA GLY A 42 7.75 -2.65 12.04
C GLY A 42 7.09 -3.05 10.75
N THR A 43 6.97 -4.35 10.58
CA THR A 43 6.43 -5.00 9.40
C THR A 43 5.40 -6.03 9.82
N ILE A 44 4.33 -6.16 9.04
CA ILE A 44 3.37 -7.25 9.14
C ILE A 44 3.32 -8.00 7.80
N ASP A 45 3.06 -9.31 7.84
CA ASP A 45 2.72 -10.09 6.66
C ASP A 45 1.28 -9.74 6.21
N PRO A 46 1.10 -9.10 5.04
CA PRO A 46 -0.23 -8.69 4.58
C PRO A 46 -1.18 -9.86 4.39
N SER A 47 -0.68 -10.96 3.82
CA SER A 47 -1.50 -12.15 3.54
C SER A 47 -1.98 -12.78 4.85
N GLY A 48 -1.07 -12.96 5.80
CA GLY A 48 -1.38 -13.46 7.14
C GLY A 48 -2.39 -12.58 7.89
N LEU A 49 -2.27 -11.25 7.81
CA LEU A 49 -3.23 -10.34 8.44
C LEU A 49 -4.63 -10.50 7.83
N CYS A 50 -4.75 -10.44 6.50
CA CYS A 50 -6.03 -10.59 5.81
C CYS A 50 -6.71 -11.94 6.12
N GLN A 51 -5.93 -13.03 6.14
CA GLN A 51 -6.44 -14.34 6.51
C GLN A 51 -6.89 -14.41 7.98
N ALA A 52 -6.14 -13.80 8.90
CA ALA A 52 -6.51 -13.76 10.31
C ALA A 52 -7.82 -12.99 10.53
N LEU A 53 -7.98 -11.82 9.90
CA LEU A 53 -9.19 -11.03 9.96
C LEU A 53 -10.38 -11.78 9.34
N SER A 54 -10.19 -12.40 8.16
CA SER A 54 -11.25 -13.17 7.50
C SER A 54 -11.74 -14.35 8.34
N ARG A 55 -10.81 -15.09 8.98
CA ARG A 55 -11.17 -16.16 9.93
C ARG A 55 -11.92 -15.62 11.15
N TYR A 56 -11.46 -14.50 11.70
CA TYR A 56 -12.15 -13.86 12.83
C TYR A 56 -13.57 -13.45 12.45
N CYS A 57 -13.76 -12.72 11.35
CA CYS A 57 -15.07 -12.30 10.86
C CYS A 57 -16.02 -13.48 10.59
N THR A 58 -15.54 -14.52 9.90
CA THR A 58 -16.37 -15.69 9.56
C THR A 58 -16.79 -16.49 10.79
N SER A 59 -15.91 -16.67 11.79
CA SER A 59 -16.27 -17.27 13.08
C SER A 59 -17.32 -16.47 13.87
N HIS A 60 -17.54 -15.20 13.53
CA HIS A 60 -18.57 -14.33 14.13
C HIS A 60 -19.80 -14.12 13.21
N GLY A 61 -19.97 -14.99 12.20
CA GLY A 61 -21.17 -15.03 11.36
C GLY A 61 -21.16 -14.10 10.15
N ILE A 62 -20.04 -13.40 9.88
CA ILE A 62 -19.87 -12.68 8.60
C ILE A 62 -19.71 -13.71 7.47
N LYS A 63 -20.40 -13.46 6.36
CA LYS A 63 -20.30 -14.30 5.16
C LYS A 63 -19.26 -13.72 4.21
N VAL A 64 -18.34 -14.56 3.75
CA VAL A 64 -17.34 -14.23 2.74
C VAL A 64 -17.63 -15.07 1.52
N PHE A 65 -17.73 -14.42 0.36
CA PHE A 65 -17.97 -15.07 -0.93
C PHE A 65 -16.79 -14.72 -1.85
N GLU A 66 -15.91 -15.69 -2.06
CA GLU A 66 -14.81 -15.59 -3.03
C GLU A 66 -15.32 -15.94 -4.44
N GLU A 67 -14.56 -15.59 -5.47
CA GLU A 67 -14.92 -15.84 -6.88
C GLU A 67 -16.31 -15.31 -7.27
N THR A 68 -16.81 -14.31 -6.53
CA THR A 68 -18.16 -13.73 -6.69
C THR A 68 -18.02 -12.25 -7.05
N PRO A 69 -17.65 -11.92 -8.30
CA PRO A 69 -17.48 -10.52 -8.70
C PRO A 69 -18.80 -9.76 -8.63
N VAL A 70 -18.72 -8.48 -8.25
CA VAL A 70 -19.83 -7.56 -8.39
C VAL A 70 -20.04 -7.26 -9.86
N MET A 71 -21.22 -7.60 -10.38
CA MET A 71 -21.59 -7.38 -11.78
C MET A 71 -22.28 -6.04 -11.97
N ASN A 72 -23.07 -5.63 -10.98
CA ASN A 72 -23.72 -4.33 -10.93
C ASN A 72 -24.09 -3.95 -9.49
N ILE A 73 -24.19 -2.65 -9.21
CA ILE A 73 -24.84 -2.15 -8.00
C ILE A 73 -26.19 -1.60 -8.44
N LEU A 74 -27.27 -2.16 -7.88
CA LEU A 74 -28.61 -1.69 -8.19
C LEU A 74 -28.78 -0.29 -7.59
N THR A 75 -29.43 0.60 -8.31
CA THR A 75 -29.70 1.97 -7.89
C THR A 75 -31.16 2.32 -8.11
N GLU A 76 -31.71 3.13 -7.20
CA GLU A 76 -33.06 3.67 -7.29
C GLU A 76 -33.01 5.18 -7.03
N ASP A 77 -33.44 5.97 -8.01
CA ASP A 77 -33.61 7.42 -7.85
C ASP A 77 -34.89 7.68 -7.04
N ILE A 78 -34.72 8.31 -5.88
CA ILE A 78 -35.82 8.64 -4.96
C ILE A 78 -36.20 10.13 -5.00
N GLY A 79 -35.68 10.87 -5.98
CA GLY A 79 -35.84 12.32 -6.09
C GLY A 79 -34.85 13.09 -5.21
N HIS A 80 -34.95 14.42 -5.23
CA HIS A 80 -34.07 15.33 -4.47
C HIS A 80 -32.56 15.20 -4.75
N ASN A 81 -32.18 14.66 -5.91
CA ASN A 81 -30.81 14.28 -6.25
C ASN A 81 -30.21 13.22 -5.32
N GLU A 82 -31.06 12.36 -4.73
CA GLU A 82 -30.63 11.24 -3.91
C GLU A 82 -30.85 9.92 -4.65
N THR A 83 -29.83 9.06 -4.63
CA THR A 83 -29.90 7.69 -5.14
C THR A 83 -29.70 6.73 -3.98
N LEU A 84 -30.55 5.70 -3.85
CA LEU A 84 -30.39 4.60 -2.90
C LEU A 84 -29.85 3.35 -3.58
N ILE A 85 -29.27 2.46 -2.77
CA ILE A 85 -28.83 1.12 -3.19
C ILE A 85 -29.81 0.07 -2.66
N PRO A 86 -30.64 -0.58 -3.49
CA PRO A 86 -31.49 -1.70 -3.04
C PRO A 86 -30.81 -3.08 -3.09
N GLY A 87 -29.58 -3.16 -3.60
CA GLY A 87 -28.81 -4.40 -3.60
C GLY A 87 -27.62 -4.43 -4.55
N VAL A 88 -26.86 -5.51 -4.47
CA VAL A 88 -25.69 -5.80 -5.31
C VAL A 88 -25.98 -7.04 -6.15
N GLN A 89 -25.78 -6.95 -7.45
CA GLN A 89 -25.94 -8.06 -8.39
C GLN A 89 -24.60 -8.80 -8.57
N THR A 90 -24.64 -10.12 -8.43
CA THR A 90 -23.51 -11.03 -8.66
C THR A 90 -23.92 -12.14 -9.65
N SER A 91 -23.00 -13.05 -9.98
CA SER A 91 -23.32 -14.26 -10.77
C SER A 91 -24.32 -15.18 -10.07
N GLU A 92 -24.34 -15.18 -8.74
CA GLU A 92 -25.18 -16.06 -7.91
C GLU A 92 -26.54 -15.44 -7.54
N GLY A 93 -26.83 -14.23 -8.03
CA GLY A 93 -28.09 -13.53 -7.79
C GLY A 93 -27.90 -12.16 -7.16
N VAL A 94 -28.95 -11.65 -6.50
CA VAL A 94 -28.94 -10.32 -5.90
C VAL A 94 -28.82 -10.42 -4.38
N ILE A 95 -27.80 -9.78 -3.83
CA ILE A 95 -27.65 -9.56 -2.40
C ILE A 95 -28.37 -8.26 -2.04
N ARG A 96 -29.48 -8.36 -1.28
CA ARG A 96 -30.22 -7.19 -0.80
C ARG A 96 -29.42 -6.50 0.31
N THR A 97 -29.13 -5.23 0.11
CA THR A 97 -28.45 -4.36 1.06
C THR A 97 -28.82 -2.93 0.77
N GLU A 98 -28.80 -2.08 1.80
CA GLU A 98 -28.94 -0.63 1.70
C GLU A 98 -27.56 0.06 1.64
N ASN A 99 -26.51 -0.66 2.02
CA ASN A 99 -25.15 -0.11 2.15
C ASN A 99 -24.13 -0.97 1.42
N VAL A 100 -23.18 -0.31 0.76
CA VAL A 100 -22.04 -0.91 0.06
C VAL A 100 -20.79 -0.11 0.41
N VAL A 101 -19.71 -0.79 0.81
CA VAL A 101 -18.40 -0.18 1.00
C VAL A 101 -17.48 -0.66 -0.12
N ASN A 102 -17.01 0.27 -0.96
CA ASN A 102 -16.10 -0.03 -2.05
C ASN A 102 -14.64 -0.07 -1.54
N CYS A 103 -14.18 -1.28 -1.23
CA CYS A 103 -12.81 -1.58 -0.83
C CYS A 103 -11.98 -2.26 -1.94
N THR A 104 -12.27 -1.96 -3.22
CA THR A 104 -11.69 -2.70 -4.36
C THR A 104 -10.36 -2.15 -4.88
N GLY A 105 -9.59 -1.43 -4.05
CA GLY A 105 -8.23 -0.98 -4.39
C GLY A 105 -8.15 -0.26 -5.74
N GLY A 106 -7.26 -0.72 -6.63
CA GLY A 106 -7.12 -0.18 -7.98
C GLY A 106 -8.36 -0.29 -8.88
N TRP A 107 -9.29 -1.21 -8.56
CA TRP A 107 -10.56 -1.36 -9.28
C TRP A 107 -11.67 -0.46 -8.74
N ALA A 108 -11.40 0.43 -7.78
CA ALA A 108 -12.46 1.23 -7.16
C ALA A 108 -13.26 2.06 -8.16
N ASN A 109 -12.60 2.63 -9.18
CA ASN A 109 -13.28 3.41 -10.20
C ASN A 109 -14.25 2.55 -11.05
N TYR A 110 -13.91 1.28 -11.30
CA TYR A 110 -14.79 0.35 -12.02
C TYR A 110 -16.09 0.09 -11.26
N ILE A 111 -16.00 -0.13 -9.94
CA ILE A 111 -17.17 -0.32 -9.08
C ILE A 111 -17.98 0.98 -8.96
N SER A 112 -17.32 2.12 -8.77
CA SER A 112 -18.01 3.42 -8.65
C SER A 112 -18.77 3.81 -9.92
N GLN A 113 -18.29 3.43 -11.10
CA GLN A 113 -19.01 3.69 -12.35
C GLN A 113 -20.38 3.02 -12.41
N MET A 114 -20.59 1.89 -11.70
CA MET A 114 -21.90 1.21 -11.63
C MET A 114 -22.97 2.09 -10.98
N VAL A 115 -22.57 3.05 -10.16
CA VAL A 115 -23.46 4.02 -9.49
C VAL A 115 -23.28 5.44 -10.04
N GLY A 116 -22.64 5.60 -11.20
CA GLY A 116 -22.44 6.90 -11.84
C GLY A 116 -21.39 7.80 -11.17
N ILE A 117 -20.53 7.24 -10.31
CA ILE A 117 -19.45 7.96 -9.62
C ILE A 117 -18.11 7.72 -10.34
N GLN A 118 -17.33 8.79 -10.50
CA GLN A 118 -15.90 8.69 -10.84
C GLN A 118 -15.07 8.84 -9.56
N THR A 119 -14.30 7.81 -9.21
CA THR A 119 -13.38 7.84 -8.07
C THR A 119 -12.08 8.53 -8.48
N PRO A 120 -11.63 9.59 -7.76
CA PRO A 120 -10.43 10.32 -8.12
C PRO A 120 -9.17 9.56 -7.69
N LEU A 121 -8.87 8.45 -8.36
CA LEU A 121 -7.62 7.71 -8.21
C LEU A 121 -7.06 7.28 -9.55
N VAL A 122 -5.76 7.05 -9.57
CA VAL A 122 -5.04 6.41 -10.67
C VAL A 122 -4.33 5.18 -10.16
N VAL A 123 -4.04 4.23 -11.06
CA VAL A 123 -3.25 3.05 -10.72
C VAL A 123 -1.87 3.23 -11.33
N MET A 124 -0.84 3.03 -10.53
CA MET A 124 0.56 3.10 -10.96
C MET A 124 1.22 1.74 -10.74
N LYS A 125 2.22 1.42 -11.56
CA LYS A 125 3.15 0.34 -11.22
C LYS A 125 4.03 0.80 -10.07
N HIS A 126 4.14 -0.02 -9.03
CA HIS A 126 5.09 0.18 -7.94
C HIS A 126 5.91 -1.09 -7.75
N ALA A 127 7.20 -0.92 -7.49
CA ALA A 127 8.12 -2.03 -7.43
C ALA A 127 9.02 -2.03 -6.19
N TYR A 128 9.42 -3.24 -5.81
CA TYR A 128 10.56 -3.49 -4.96
C TYR A 128 11.30 -4.75 -5.41
N VAL A 129 12.56 -4.85 -5.03
CA VAL A 129 13.36 -6.06 -5.20
C VAL A 129 13.73 -6.63 -3.84
N THR A 130 13.82 -7.95 -3.77
CA THR A 130 14.29 -8.66 -2.58
C THR A 130 15.73 -9.06 -2.79
N THR A 131 16.61 -8.68 -1.88
CA THR A 131 18.02 -9.07 -1.92
C THR A 131 18.22 -10.52 -1.52
N ASP A 132 19.40 -11.05 -1.82
CA ASP A 132 19.96 -12.19 -1.09
C ASP A 132 20.23 -11.83 0.38
N ARG A 133 20.63 -12.84 1.17
CA ARG A 133 20.96 -12.67 2.58
C ARG A 133 22.09 -11.66 2.75
N ILE A 134 21.92 -10.74 3.71
CA ILE A 134 22.95 -9.80 4.14
C ILE A 134 23.29 -10.10 5.60
N GLU A 135 24.57 -10.27 5.91
CA GLU A 135 24.99 -10.55 7.28
C GLU A 135 24.95 -9.27 8.13
N GLY A 136 24.43 -9.35 9.36
CA GLY A 136 24.42 -8.23 10.31
C GLY A 136 23.18 -7.33 10.30
N ILE A 137 22.17 -7.59 9.45
CA ILE A 137 20.95 -6.75 9.35
C ILE A 137 19.75 -7.25 10.17
N GLN A 138 19.85 -8.38 10.87
CA GLN A 138 18.69 -9.10 11.44
C GLN A 138 17.89 -8.30 12.47
N ASN A 139 18.50 -7.27 13.07
CA ASN A 139 17.86 -6.39 14.06
C ASN A 139 17.65 -4.97 13.54
N TYR A 140 17.78 -4.75 12.22
CA TYR A 140 17.62 -3.40 11.67
C TYR A 140 16.15 -2.99 11.71
N PRO A 141 15.86 -1.72 12.04
CA PRO A 141 14.56 -1.15 11.73
C PRO A 141 14.36 -1.07 10.22
N ASN A 142 13.11 -0.88 9.80
CA ASN A 142 12.84 -0.42 8.44
C ASN A 142 13.45 0.97 8.26
N ILE A 143 14.12 1.19 7.14
CA ILE A 143 14.79 2.46 6.83
C ILE A 143 14.03 3.14 5.71
N ARG A 144 13.80 4.44 5.85
CA ARG A 144 13.27 5.29 4.78
C ARG A 144 14.17 6.51 4.63
N ASP A 145 14.63 6.74 3.41
CA ASP A 145 15.42 7.91 3.06
C ASP A 145 14.65 8.71 2.01
N HIS A 146 14.11 9.85 2.46
CA HIS A 146 13.32 10.72 1.61
C HIS A 146 14.18 11.50 0.60
N ASP A 147 15.42 11.84 0.95
CA ASP A 147 16.33 12.60 0.08
C ASP A 147 16.78 11.73 -1.10
N LEU A 148 16.95 10.43 -0.86
CA LEU A 148 17.29 9.43 -1.86
C LEU A 148 16.06 8.72 -2.47
N SER A 149 14.85 9.05 -2.00
CA SER A 149 13.58 8.45 -2.47
C SER A 149 13.56 6.91 -2.42
N ILE A 150 14.10 6.32 -1.34
CA ILE A 150 14.16 4.86 -1.14
C ILE A 150 13.57 4.44 0.21
N TYR A 151 13.20 3.16 0.29
CA TYR A 151 13.00 2.44 1.53
C TYR A 151 13.74 1.10 1.49
N LEU A 152 14.29 0.71 2.64
CA LEU A 152 14.90 -0.59 2.88
C LEU A 152 14.09 -1.27 3.99
N LYS A 153 13.27 -2.25 3.63
CA LYS A 153 12.41 -2.95 4.57
C LYS A 153 13.01 -4.31 4.91
N LEU A 154 13.14 -4.60 6.20
CA LEU A 154 13.70 -5.87 6.66
C LEU A 154 12.71 -7.02 6.42
N GLN A 155 13.22 -8.10 5.83
CA GLN A 155 12.49 -9.34 5.64
C GLN A 155 13.39 -10.52 6.01
N GLY A 156 13.33 -10.94 7.28
CA GLY A 156 14.19 -12.00 7.81
C GLY A 156 15.66 -11.58 7.81
N ASP A 157 16.46 -12.15 6.92
CA ASP A 157 17.86 -11.82 6.70
C ASP A 157 18.13 -11.17 5.32
N SER A 158 17.07 -10.70 4.66
CA SER A 158 17.09 -9.98 3.38
C SER A 158 16.46 -8.59 3.49
N LEU A 159 16.66 -7.74 2.50
CA LEU A 159 15.99 -6.44 2.39
C LEU A 159 15.06 -6.41 1.18
N HIS A 160 13.90 -5.79 1.36
CA HIS A 160 13.12 -5.26 0.25
C HIS A 160 13.60 -3.84 -0.02
N ILE A 161 14.18 -3.64 -1.18
CA ILE A 161 14.60 -2.34 -1.69
C ILE A 161 13.49 -1.83 -2.60
N GLY A 162 12.93 -0.67 -2.30
CA GLY A 162 12.01 -0.01 -3.21
C GLY A 162 12.10 1.50 -3.07
N GLY A 163 11.34 2.20 -3.88
CA GLY A 163 11.33 3.65 -3.90
C GLY A 163 10.15 4.20 -4.67
N TYR A 164 10.08 5.52 -4.75
CA TYR A 164 9.05 6.21 -5.54
C TYR A 164 9.74 7.01 -6.63
N GLU A 165 9.46 6.65 -7.87
CA GLU A 165 10.07 7.26 -9.04
C GLU A 165 9.45 8.63 -9.35
N ASN A 166 10.26 9.57 -9.87
CA ASN A 166 9.75 10.84 -10.38
C ASN A 166 9.03 10.70 -11.73
N ASN A 167 9.21 9.56 -12.40
CA ASN A 167 8.62 9.18 -13.68
C ASN A 167 7.80 7.88 -13.56
N PRO A 168 6.76 7.85 -12.70
CA PRO A 168 6.00 6.63 -12.46
C PRO A 168 5.27 6.18 -13.71
N ILE A 169 5.16 4.86 -13.89
CA ILE A 169 4.34 4.27 -14.96
C ILE A 169 2.90 4.22 -14.49
N ILE A 170 2.10 5.17 -14.97
CA ILE A 170 0.64 5.19 -14.75
C ILE A 170 -0.01 4.18 -15.71
N LEU A 171 -0.87 3.33 -15.18
CA LEU A 171 -1.64 2.38 -15.98
C LEU A 171 -2.87 3.09 -16.56
N ASP A 172 -3.03 3.01 -17.88
CA ASP A 172 -4.23 3.51 -18.57
C ASP A 172 -5.48 2.73 -18.16
N GLU A 173 -5.34 1.40 -17.99
CA GLU A 173 -6.41 0.51 -17.57
C GLU A 173 -5.86 -0.65 -16.74
N LEU A 174 -6.53 -0.97 -15.63
CA LEU A 174 -6.32 -2.19 -14.87
C LEU A 174 -7.43 -3.18 -15.22
N THR A 175 -7.08 -4.28 -15.89
CA THR A 175 -8.07 -5.26 -16.32
C THR A 175 -8.75 -5.91 -15.11
N LYS A 176 -10.05 -6.23 -15.24
CA LYS A 176 -10.87 -6.78 -14.15
C LYS A 176 -10.38 -8.15 -13.67
N ASP A 177 -9.78 -8.91 -14.58
CA ASP A 177 -9.35 -10.29 -14.33
C ASP A 177 -7.87 -10.38 -13.91
N PHE A 178 -7.18 -9.24 -13.77
CA PHE A 178 -5.81 -9.23 -13.25
C PHE A 178 -5.82 -9.58 -11.76
N ALA A 179 -5.41 -10.79 -11.42
CA ALA A 179 -5.31 -11.25 -10.05
C ALA A 179 -4.07 -12.12 -9.86
N PHE A 180 -3.41 -12.00 -8.70
CA PHE A 180 -2.19 -12.76 -8.35
C PHE A 180 -1.07 -12.67 -9.41
N GLY A 181 -1.09 -11.61 -10.23
CA GLY A 181 -0.10 -11.34 -11.27
C GLY A 181 0.83 -10.21 -10.86
N LEU A 182 2.02 -10.20 -11.47
CA LEU A 182 3.00 -9.13 -11.37
C LEU A 182 3.40 -8.69 -12.78
N TYR A 183 3.81 -7.45 -12.91
CA TYR A 183 4.43 -6.93 -14.13
C TYR A 183 5.92 -7.26 -14.15
N ASP A 184 6.50 -7.30 -15.34
CA ASP A 184 7.95 -7.27 -15.46
C ASP A 184 8.50 -5.95 -14.92
N LEU A 185 9.63 -6.05 -14.21
CA LEU A 185 10.31 -4.89 -13.67
C LEU A 185 11.04 -4.15 -14.79
N ASP A 186 10.76 -2.86 -14.91
CA ASP A 186 11.52 -1.95 -15.76
C ASP A 186 12.76 -1.46 -15.02
N TRP A 187 13.92 -1.99 -15.39
CA TRP A 187 15.19 -1.65 -14.75
C TRP A 187 15.69 -0.24 -15.07
N ASP A 188 15.28 0.34 -16.20
CA ASP A 188 15.66 1.72 -16.55
C ASP A 188 14.95 2.71 -15.63
N VAL A 189 13.72 2.37 -15.22
CA VAL A 189 12.94 3.12 -14.24
C VAL A 189 13.43 2.85 -12.81
N PHE A 190 13.64 1.57 -12.46
CA PHE A 190 13.95 1.16 -11.10
C PHE A 190 15.42 1.37 -10.68
N GLY A 191 16.36 1.40 -11.63
CA GLY A 191 17.81 1.39 -11.38
C GLY A 191 18.28 2.50 -10.43
N VAL A 192 17.64 3.69 -10.49
CA VAL A 192 17.94 4.80 -9.57
C VAL A 192 17.78 4.43 -8.10
N HIS A 193 16.82 3.57 -7.76
CA HIS A 193 16.60 3.13 -6.39
C HIS A 193 17.69 2.16 -5.93
N LEU A 194 18.25 1.34 -6.82
CA LEU A 194 19.40 0.51 -6.49
C LEU A 194 20.64 1.35 -6.23
N GLU A 195 20.97 2.28 -7.12
CA GLU A 195 22.13 3.19 -6.96
C GLU A 195 22.05 3.98 -5.66
N ASN A 196 20.87 4.53 -5.37
CA ASN A 196 20.61 5.27 -4.14
C ASN A 196 20.67 4.37 -2.89
N SER A 197 20.21 3.12 -3.01
CA SER A 197 20.29 2.16 -1.90
C SER A 197 21.75 1.77 -1.62
N ILE A 198 22.57 1.56 -2.64
CA ILE A 198 24.02 1.32 -2.49
C ILE A 198 24.69 2.52 -1.84
N LYS A 199 24.31 3.75 -2.21
CA LYS A 199 24.82 4.96 -1.56
C LYS A 199 24.51 4.98 -0.05
N ARG A 200 23.31 4.56 0.35
CA ARG A 200 22.89 4.52 1.76
C ARG A 200 23.46 3.33 2.52
N MET A 201 23.62 2.18 1.87
CA MET A 201 24.16 0.94 2.43
C MET A 201 25.10 0.27 1.43
N PRO A 202 26.41 0.59 1.45
CA PRO A 202 27.37 0.12 0.44
C PRO A 202 27.48 -1.40 0.30
N SER A 203 27.18 -2.17 1.34
CA SER A 203 27.16 -3.64 1.29
C SER A 203 26.16 -4.19 0.26
N LEU A 204 25.18 -3.39 -0.18
CA LEU A 204 24.22 -3.78 -1.22
C LEU A 204 24.85 -3.93 -2.61
N GLU A 205 26.02 -3.34 -2.86
CA GLU A 205 26.73 -3.51 -4.13
C GLU A 205 27.10 -4.98 -4.40
N MET A 206 27.33 -5.75 -3.33
CA MET A 206 27.69 -7.16 -3.40
C MET A 206 26.50 -8.11 -3.22
N ALA A 207 25.31 -7.57 -2.90
CA ALA A 207 24.12 -8.37 -2.67
C ALA A 207 23.44 -8.75 -3.99
N GLY A 208 23.16 -10.03 -4.19
CA GLY A 208 22.34 -10.47 -5.32
C GLY A 208 20.87 -10.09 -5.15
N ILE A 209 20.11 -10.16 -6.24
CA ILE A 209 18.66 -9.95 -6.24
C ILE A 209 17.98 -11.30 -6.41
N LYS A 210 17.21 -11.70 -5.40
CA LYS A 210 16.50 -12.97 -5.34
C LYS A 210 15.19 -12.95 -6.13
N SER A 211 14.46 -11.84 -6.06
CA SER A 211 13.17 -11.68 -6.72
C SER A 211 12.83 -10.22 -6.96
N THR A 212 11.99 -9.99 -7.97
CA THR A 212 11.40 -8.69 -8.27
C THR A 212 9.89 -8.76 -8.00
N VAL A 213 9.33 -7.66 -7.51
CA VAL A 213 7.90 -7.48 -7.36
C VAL A 213 7.54 -6.15 -8.01
N CYS A 214 6.65 -6.17 -9.00
CA CYS A 214 6.08 -4.97 -9.60
C CYS A 214 4.58 -5.16 -9.72
N GLY A 215 3.81 -4.43 -8.91
CA GLY A 215 2.37 -4.59 -8.79
C GLY A 215 1.62 -3.29 -9.06
N PRO A 216 0.30 -3.37 -9.28
CA PRO A 216 -0.56 -2.19 -9.37
C PRO A 216 -0.86 -1.63 -7.97
N GLU A 217 -0.67 -0.32 -7.80
CA GLU A 217 -0.97 0.41 -6.57
C GLU A 217 -1.84 1.63 -6.89
N SER A 218 -2.82 1.95 -6.03
CA SER A 218 -3.77 3.04 -6.27
C SER A 218 -3.36 4.31 -5.53
N PHE A 219 -3.33 5.45 -6.24
CA PHE A 219 -2.96 6.75 -5.70
C PHE A 219 -4.05 7.81 -5.94
N THR A 220 -4.31 8.63 -4.93
CA THR A 220 -5.20 9.78 -4.98
C THR A 220 -4.39 11.07 -5.18
N PRO A 221 -4.97 12.13 -5.77
CA PRO A 221 -4.25 13.38 -6.05
C PRO A 221 -3.61 14.06 -4.84
N ASP A 222 -4.13 13.84 -3.64
CA ASP A 222 -3.64 14.46 -2.40
C ASP A 222 -2.96 13.46 -1.44
N HIS A 223 -2.75 12.22 -1.88
CA HIS A 223 -2.18 11.12 -1.10
C HIS A 223 -2.92 10.79 0.21
N LYS A 224 -4.22 11.10 0.29
CA LYS A 224 -5.08 10.64 1.39
C LYS A 224 -6.04 9.54 0.93
N PRO A 225 -6.37 8.56 1.80
CA PRO A 225 -7.37 7.56 1.48
C PRO A 225 -8.76 8.21 1.28
N LEU A 226 -9.56 7.61 0.41
CA LEU A 226 -10.96 7.95 0.23
C LEU A 226 -11.79 7.08 1.17
N MET A 227 -12.35 7.71 2.20
CA MET A 227 -13.12 7.04 3.24
C MET A 227 -14.42 7.80 3.55
N GLY A 228 -15.52 7.07 3.68
CA GLY A 228 -16.82 7.60 4.06
C GLY A 228 -17.85 7.60 2.93
N GLU A 229 -19.05 8.06 3.25
CA GLU A 229 -20.20 8.05 2.35
C GLU A 229 -20.03 9.05 1.19
N ASP A 230 -20.36 8.63 -0.03
CA ASP A 230 -20.40 9.54 -1.17
C ASP A 230 -21.70 10.36 -1.12
N PRO A 231 -21.62 11.70 -1.16
CA PRO A 231 -22.80 12.55 -1.03
C PRO A 231 -23.80 12.43 -2.20
N ARG A 232 -23.42 11.78 -3.31
CA ARG A 232 -24.28 11.60 -4.49
C ARG A 232 -25.11 10.31 -4.43
N VAL A 233 -24.69 9.32 -3.65
CA VAL A 233 -25.34 8.00 -3.59
C VAL A 233 -25.38 7.54 -2.14
N ARG A 234 -26.57 7.61 -1.54
CA ARG A 234 -26.80 7.22 -0.16
C ARG A 234 -26.58 5.73 0.03
N GLY A 235 -25.83 5.40 1.07
CA GLY A 235 -25.39 4.03 1.37
C GLY A 235 -24.16 3.58 0.58
N TYR A 236 -23.59 4.40 -0.30
CA TYR A 236 -22.33 4.10 -0.98
C TYR A 236 -21.14 4.69 -0.24
N PHE A 237 -20.26 3.85 0.29
CA PHE A 237 -19.08 4.27 1.04
C PHE A 237 -17.81 3.96 0.27
N HIS A 238 -16.85 4.88 0.34
CA HIS A 238 -15.48 4.64 -0.12
C HIS A 238 -14.65 4.03 1.03
N GLY A 239 -13.75 3.12 0.65
CA GLY A 239 -12.72 2.53 1.50
C GLY A 239 -11.54 2.13 0.62
N ASN A 240 -11.00 3.06 -0.15
CA ASN A 240 -10.02 2.80 -1.20
C ASN A 240 -9.02 3.96 -1.35
N GLY A 241 -8.07 3.84 -2.29
CA GLY A 241 -7.09 4.89 -2.56
C GLY A 241 -6.09 5.07 -1.42
N PHE A 242 -5.65 3.98 -0.77
CA PHE A 242 -4.75 4.04 0.40
C PHE A 242 -3.29 4.42 0.08
N ASN A 243 -2.94 4.75 -1.16
CA ASN A 243 -1.63 5.29 -1.54
C ASN A 243 -0.44 4.43 -1.07
N SER A 244 -0.53 3.11 -1.26
CA SER A 244 0.48 2.14 -0.77
C SER A 244 0.70 2.13 0.75
N ALA A 245 -0.23 2.71 1.52
CA ALA A 245 -0.23 2.74 2.97
C ALA A 245 -1.36 1.89 3.59
N GLY A 246 -2.07 1.07 2.80
CA GLY A 246 -3.25 0.33 3.25
C GLY A 246 -3.00 -0.71 4.35
N MET A 247 -1.74 -1.08 4.60
CA MET A 247 -1.36 -1.96 5.71
C MET A 247 -1.06 -1.20 7.01
N MET A 248 -0.89 0.11 6.94
CA MET A 248 -0.55 0.99 8.08
C MET A 248 -1.75 1.80 8.58
N LEU A 249 -2.85 1.84 7.82
CA LEU A 249 -4.07 2.60 8.08
C LEU A 249 -5.23 1.65 8.37
#